data_AF-A0A960BNY9-F1
#
_entry.id   AF-A0A960BNY9-F1
#
_cell.length_a   1.000
_cell.length_b   1.000
_cell.length_c   1.000
_cell.angle_alpha   90.00
_cell.angle_beta   90.00
_cell.angle_gamma   90.00
#
_symmetry.space_group_name_H-M   'P 1'
#
loop_
_entity.id
_entity.type
_entity.pdbx_description
1 polymer ?
#
loop_
_entity_poly.entity_id
_entity_poly.type
_entity_poly.pdbx_seq_one_letter_code
_entity_poly.pdbx_strand_id
1 'polypeptide(L)'
;LVIALLWLIGLGLVLVIAATSPYFRDIRQVVPLLTTAMLFLSPIFYQMSQLPENIAPVIEVLNPLATLIPAFQDLVFYSQIPPLLPLAIWTGVAAVLLAVAFPFYRRAARGFADVV
;
A
#
# COMPACT_ATOMS: atom_id res chain seq x y z
N LEU A 1 -7.45 12.65 -6.20
CA LEU A 1 -6.46 11.74 -6.80
C LEU A 1 -5.73 10.91 -5.74
N VAL A 2 -5.02 11.55 -4.79
CA VAL A 2 -4.24 10.86 -3.75
C VAL A 2 -5.04 9.82 -2.95
N ILE A 3 -6.25 10.17 -2.50
CA ILE A 3 -7.14 9.24 -1.80
C ILE A 3 -7.52 8.04 -2.68
N ALA A 4 -7.93 8.29 -3.93
CA ALA A 4 -8.29 7.21 -4.86
C ALA A 4 -7.12 6.25 -5.08
N LEU A 5 -5.91 6.78 -5.16
CA LEU A 5 -4.69 5.99 -5.32
C LEU A 5 -4.39 5.13 -4.08
N LEU A 6 -4.51 5.68 -2.87
CA LEU A 6 -4.43 4.92 -1.62
C LEU A 6 -5.44 3.77 -1.60
N TRP A 7 -6.68 4.05 -1.98
CA TRP A 7 -7.73 3.04 -2.08
C TRP A 7 -7.39 1.94 -3.08
N LEU A 8 -6.94 2.29 -4.29
CA LEU A 8 -6.59 1.31 -5.33
C LEU A 8 -5.43 0.39 -4.92
N ILE A 9 -4.38 0.95 -4.29
CA ILE A 9 -3.26 0.16 -3.77
C ILE A 9 -3.73 -0.78 -2.67
N GLY A 10 -4.53 -0.27 -1.72
CA GLY A 10 -5.11 -1.08 -0.65
C GLY A 10 -5.98 -2.22 -1.19
N LEU A 11 -6.81 -1.94 -2.20
CA LEU A 11 -7.68 -2.92 -2.85
C LEU A 11 -6.86 -4.03 -3.54
N GLY A 12 -5.79 -3.66 -4.25
CA GLY A 12 -4.87 -4.63 -4.85
C GLY A 12 -4.22 -5.55 -3.80
N LEU A 13 -3.75 -4.98 -2.69
CA LEU A 13 -3.15 -5.74 -1.58
C LEU A 13 -4.17 -6.70 -0.94
N VAL A 14 -5.39 -6.20 -0.68
CA VAL A 14 -6.48 -7.01 -0.09
C VAL A 14 -6.87 -8.16 -1.01
N LEU A 15 -6.89 -7.98 -2.34
CA LEU A 15 -7.17 -9.06 -3.28
C LEU A 15 -6.13 -10.19 -3.19
N VAL A 16 -4.85 -9.85 -3.06
CA VAL A 16 -3.77 -10.85 -2.90
C VAL A 16 -3.88 -11.58 -1.57
N ILE A 17 -4.13 -10.83 -0.48
CA ILE A 17 -4.32 -11.41 0.85
C ILE A 17 -5.55 -12.31 0.88
N ALA A 18 -6.68 -11.86 0.32
CA ALA A 18 -7.92 -12.61 0.26
C ALA A 18 -7.79 -13.89 -0.55
N ALA A 19 -7.05 -13.85 -1.66
CA ALA A 19 -6.72 -15.02 -2.47
C ALA A 19 -5.97 -16.10 -1.69
N THR A 20 -5.14 -15.69 -0.72
CA THR A 20 -4.22 -16.58 0.00
C THR A 20 -4.78 -17.01 1.37
N SER A 21 -5.69 -16.21 1.96
CA SER A 21 -6.21 -16.42 3.32
C SER A 21 -6.89 -17.77 3.59
N PRO A 22 -7.59 -18.43 2.64
CA PRO A 22 -8.18 -19.74 2.88
C PRO A 22 -7.15 -20.87 2.98
N TYR A 23 -6.00 -20.71 2.31
CA TYR A 23 -4.94 -21.71 2.28
C TYR A 23 -3.99 -21.60 3.49
N PHE A 24 -3.83 -20.39 4.05
CA PHE A 24 -2.92 -20.13 5.16
C PHE A 24 -3.66 -19.49 6.34
N ARG A 25 -3.83 -20.28 7.41
CA ARG A 25 -4.54 -19.87 8.63
C ARG A 25 -3.87 -18.68 9.35
N ASP A 26 -2.55 -18.55 9.23
CA ASP A 26 -1.76 -17.53 9.92
C ASP A 26 -1.94 -16.12 9.35
N ILE A 27 -2.49 -15.98 8.14
CA ILE A 27 -2.74 -14.68 7.50
C ILE A 27 -3.62 -13.79 8.37
N ARG A 28 -4.56 -14.37 9.12
CA ARG A 28 -5.44 -13.62 10.03
C ARG A 28 -4.71 -12.95 11.18
N GLN A 29 -3.58 -13.50 11.62
CA GLN A 29 -2.75 -12.91 12.67
C GLN A 29 -1.63 -12.02 12.11
N VAL A 30 -1.04 -12.42 10.98
CA VAL A 30 0.09 -11.69 10.37
C VAL A 30 -0.36 -10.37 9.74
N VAL A 31 -1.52 -10.31 9.09
CA VAL A 31 -1.98 -9.08 8.40
C VAL A 31 -2.17 -7.89 9.35
N PRO A 32 -2.86 -8.03 10.51
CA PRO A 32 -2.94 -6.94 11.48
C PRO A 32 -1.57 -6.49 11.96
N LEU A 33 -0.67 -7.42 12.28
CA LEU A 33 0.70 -7.11 12.72
C LEU A 33 1.46 -6.31 11.66
N LEU A 34 1.43 -6.75 10.40
CA LEU A 34 2.06 -6.04 9.28
C LEU A 34 1.44 -4.67 9.07
N THR A 35 0.11 -4.53 9.18
CA THR A 35 -0.59 -3.24 9.03
C THR A 35 -0.14 -2.26 10.11
N THR A 36 -0.04 -2.71 11.37
CA THR A 36 0.48 -1.90 12.48
C THR A 36 1.95 -1.52 12.27
N ALA A 37 2.80 -2.46 11.86
CA ALA A 37 4.19 -2.17 11.55
C ALA A 37 4.31 -1.14 10.41
N MET A 38 3.50 -1.28 9.37
CA MET A 38 3.46 -0.38 8.22
C MET A 38 2.95 1.03 8.57
N LEU A 39 2.05 1.14 9.55
CA LEU A 39 1.62 2.41 10.13
C LEU A 39 2.80 3.11 10.84
N PHE A 40 3.55 2.40 11.69
CA PHE A 40 4.72 2.96 12.37
C PHE A 40 5.87 3.30 11.43
N LEU A 41 6.00 2.55 10.33
CA LEU A 41 6.95 2.84 9.25
C LEU A 41 6.51 3.99 8.35
N SER A 42 5.28 4.48 8.46
CA SER A 42 4.83 5.63 7.68
C SER A 42 5.13 6.95 8.42
N PRO A 43 5.38 8.05 7.69
CA PRO A 43 5.70 9.38 8.24
C PRO A 43 4.44 10.07 8.78
N ILE A 44 3.67 9.36 9.62
CA ILE A 44 2.54 9.92 10.36
C ILE A 44 3.05 10.52 11.68
N PHE A 45 3.99 9.82 12.34
CA PHE A 45 4.50 10.19 13.66
C PHE A 45 5.85 10.91 13.61
N TYR A 46 6.51 10.96 12.45
CA TYR A 46 7.83 11.55 12.28
C TYR A 46 7.93 12.23 10.90
N GLN A 47 8.82 13.22 10.80
CA GLN A 47 9.14 13.86 9.52
C GLN A 47 10.27 13.09 8.84
N MET A 48 10.21 12.94 7.50
CA MET A 48 11.28 12.27 6.74
C MET A 48 12.67 12.91 6.93
N SER A 49 12.73 14.20 7.24
CA SER A 49 13.95 14.94 7.56
C SER A 49 14.67 14.47 8.83
N GLN A 50 14.00 13.70 9.69
CA GLN A 50 14.57 13.17 10.94
C GLN A 50 15.22 11.80 10.75
N LEU A 51 15.03 11.17 9.59
CA LEU A 51 15.65 9.89 9.27
C LEU A 51 17.08 10.09 8.76
N PRO A 52 18.01 9.16 9.04
CA PRO A 52 19.33 9.16 8.42
C PRO A 52 19.22 9.15 6.89
N GLU A 53 20.12 9.86 6.21
CA GLU A 53 20.13 10.01 4.73
C GLU A 53 20.13 8.68 3.97
N ASN A 54 20.64 7.61 4.60
CA ASN A 54 20.71 6.27 3.99
C ASN A 54 19.36 5.52 4.04
N ILE A 55 18.48 5.85 4.99
CA ILE A 55 17.26 5.08 5.28
C ILE A 55 16.02 5.78 4.72
N ALA A 56 16.02 7.12 4.75
CA ALA A 56 14.94 7.95 4.21
C ALA A 56 14.50 7.56 2.78
N PRO A 57 15.41 7.46 1.78
CA PRO A 57 15.00 7.14 0.41
C PRO A 57 14.50 5.70 0.25
N VAL A 58 15.00 4.76 1.06
CA VAL A 58 14.55 3.36 1.02
C VAL A 58 13.10 3.26 1.52
N ILE A 59 12.79 3.94 2.62
CA ILE A 59 11.44 3.97 3.18
C ILE A 59 10.48 4.67 2.21
N GLU A 60 10.91 5.78 1.59
CA GLU A 60 10.10 6.53 0.64
C GLU A 60 9.75 5.72 -0.62
N VAL A 61 10.69 4.92 -1.15
CA VAL A 61 10.45 4.09 -2.34
C VAL A 61 9.64 2.84 -2.02
N LEU A 62 9.90 2.20 -0.88
CA LEU A 62 9.27 0.92 -0.55
C LEU A 62 7.84 1.09 -0.01
N ASN A 63 7.57 2.17 0.73
CA ASN A 63 6.30 2.35 1.40
C ASN A 63 5.40 3.37 0.66
N PRO A 64 4.30 2.93 0.01
CA PRO A 64 3.35 3.85 -0.63
C PRO A 64 2.79 4.90 0.31
N LEU A 65 2.62 4.56 1.59
CA LEU A 65 2.11 5.50 2.59
C LEU A 65 3.12 6.62 2.85
N ALA A 66 4.42 6.35 2.67
CA ALA A 66 5.46 7.33 2.89
C ALA A 66 5.45 8.45 1.85
N THR A 67 5.02 8.17 0.61
CA THR A 67 4.84 9.21 -0.42
C THR A 67 3.44 9.82 -0.39
N LEU A 68 2.39 9.01 -0.17
CA LEU A 68 1.00 9.45 -0.33
C LEU A 68 0.48 10.26 0.86
N ILE A 69 0.96 10.01 2.08
CA ILE A 69 0.53 10.75 3.27
C ILE A 69 1.05 12.20 3.25
N PRO A 70 2.35 12.47 3.02
CA PRO A 70 2.83 13.85 2.88
C PRO A 70 2.15 14.58 1.73
N ALA A 71 1.98 13.93 0.57
CA ALA A 71 1.27 14.51 -0.56
C ALA A 71 -0.19 14.90 -0.24
N PHE A 72 -0.84 14.16 0.66
CA PHE A 72 -2.16 14.50 1.16
C PHE A 72 -2.12 15.68 2.15
N GLN A 73 -1.15 15.70 3.07
CA GLN A 73 -0.96 16.79 4.02
C GLN A 73 -0.65 18.11 3.32
N ASP A 74 0.24 18.10 2.33
CA ASP A 74 0.60 19.26 1.51
C ASP A 74 -0.62 19.87 0.81
N LEU A 75 -1.50 19.01 0.28
CA LEU A 75 -2.72 19.43 -0.39
C LEU A 75 -3.74 20.03 0.59
N VAL A 76 -3.93 19.41 1.76
CA VAL A 76 -5.01 19.77 2.70
C VAL A 76 -4.61 20.92 3.62
N PHE A 77 -3.40 20.88 4.19
CA PHE A 77 -2.95 21.85 5.19
C PHE A 77 -2.22 23.03 4.56
N TYR A 78 -1.44 22.79 3.50
CA TYR A 78 -0.57 23.81 2.91
C TYR A 78 -1.07 24.33 1.57
N SER A 79 -2.17 23.76 1.02
CA SER A 79 -2.69 24.07 -0.32
C SER A 79 -1.61 23.99 -1.41
N GLN A 80 -0.58 23.17 -1.19
CA GLN A 80 0.50 22.96 -2.14
C GLN A 80 0.12 21.79 -3.05
N ILE A 81 0.44 21.94 -4.33
CA ILE A 81 0.21 20.86 -5.30
C ILE A 81 1.37 19.86 -5.13
N PRO A 82 1.09 18.61 -4.71
CA PRO A 82 2.13 17.61 -4.57
C PRO A 82 2.77 17.30 -5.93
N PRO A 83 4.06 16.90 -5.94
CA PRO A 83 4.78 16.62 -7.16
C PRO A 83 4.08 15.53 -7.99
N LEU A 84 3.93 15.78 -9.30
CA LEU A 84 3.21 14.89 -10.23
C LEU A 84 3.97 13.59 -10.52
N LEU A 85 5.30 13.61 -10.49
CA LEU A 85 6.13 12.46 -10.84
C LEU A 85 5.93 11.28 -9.85
N PRO A 86 6.03 11.45 -8.52
CA PRO A 86 5.77 10.36 -7.58
C PRO A 86 4.32 9.84 -7.67
N LEU A 87 3.36 10.73 -7.91
CA LEU A 87 1.95 10.33 -8.09
C LEU A 87 1.76 9.49 -9.36
N ALA A 88 2.42 9.83 -10.46
CA ALA A 88 2.36 9.05 -11.70
C ALA A 88 2.98 7.66 -11.52
N ILE A 89 4.13 7.57 -10.84
CA ILE A 89 4.79 6.29 -10.51
C ILE A 89 3.85 5.40 -9.70
N TRP A 90 3.30 5.91 -8.60
CA TRP A 90 2.39 5.14 -7.76
C TRP A 90 1.09 4.76 -8.48
N THR A 91 0.60 5.60 -9.40
CA THR A 91 -0.54 5.27 -10.26
C THR A 91 -0.22 4.07 -11.16
N GLY A 92 0.98 4.04 -11.75
CA GLY A 92 1.46 2.89 -12.52
C GLY A 92 1.57 1.63 -11.65
N VAL A 93 2.15 1.75 -10.45
CA VAL A 93 2.24 0.64 -9.48
C VAL A 93 0.87 0.10 -9.11
N ALA A 94 -0.09 0.98 -8.80
CA ALA A 94 -1.45 0.58 -8.45
C ALA A 94 -2.15 -0.16 -9.61
N ALA A 95 -1.97 0.34 -10.85
CA ALA A 95 -2.52 -0.29 -12.04
C ALA A 95 -1.93 -1.69 -12.27
N VAL A 96 -0.61 -1.85 -12.18
CA VAL A 96 0.08 -3.15 -12.31
C VAL A 96 -0.35 -4.09 -11.18
N LEU A 97 -0.39 -3.61 -9.94
CA LEU A 97 -0.81 -4.40 -8.78
C LEU A 97 -2.22 -4.95 -8.98
N LEU A 98 -3.17 -4.12 -9.40
CA LEU A 98 -4.55 -4.56 -9.67
C LEU A 98 -4.64 -5.51 -10.86
N ALA A 99 -3.90 -5.24 -11.94
CA ALA A 99 -3.87 -6.09 -13.13
C ALA A 99 -3.33 -7.50 -12.82
N VAL A 100 -2.44 -7.64 -11.84
CA VAL A 100 -1.91 -8.93 -11.38
C VAL A 100 -2.80 -9.56 -10.29
N ALA A 101 -3.21 -8.77 -9.30
CA ALA A 101 -3.97 -9.23 -8.14
C ALA A 101 -5.36 -9.77 -8.53
N PHE A 102 -6.04 -9.11 -9.47
CA PHE A 102 -7.38 -9.52 -9.89
C PHE A 102 -7.44 -10.91 -10.55
N PRO A 103 -6.65 -11.23 -11.59
CA PRO A 103 -6.63 -12.57 -12.16
C PRO A 103 -6.09 -13.61 -11.19
N PHE A 104 -5.13 -13.25 -10.33
CA PHE A 104 -4.64 -14.14 -9.26
C PHE A 104 -5.77 -14.52 -8.30
N TYR A 105 -6.51 -13.54 -7.79
CA TYR A 105 -7.68 -13.76 -6.94
C TYR A 105 -8.73 -14.62 -7.64
N ARG A 106 -9.08 -14.32 -8.89
CA ARG A 106 -10.05 -15.13 -9.65
C ARG A 106 -9.62 -16.59 -9.82
N ARG A 107 -8.31 -16.85 -9.93
CA ARG A 107 -7.79 -18.22 -10.05
C ARG A 107 -7.81 -18.94 -8.70
N ALA A 108 -7.38 -18.26 -7.63
CA ALA A 108 -7.43 -18.80 -6.27
C ALA A 108 -8.87 -19.06 -5.79
N ALA A 109 -9.82 -18.21 -6.19
CA ALA A 109 -11.23 -18.31 -5.81
C ALA A 109 -11.92 -19.58 -6.35
N ARG A 110 -11.40 -20.19 -7.41
CA ARG A 110 -11.92 -21.48 -7.92
C ARG A 110 -11.59 -22.65 -6.98
N GLY A 111 -10.48 -22.58 -6.26
CA GLY A 111 -10.06 -23.61 -5.31
C GLY A 111 -10.65 -23.42 -3.91
N PHE A 112 -11.40 -22.33 -3.65
CA PHE A 112 -12.02 -22.10 -2.34
C PHE A 112 -13.03 -23.19 -1.96
N ALA A 113 -13.67 -23.82 -2.95
CA ALA A 113 -14.63 -24.90 -2.71
C ALA A 113 -14.00 -26.18 -2.16
N ASP A 114 -12.69 -26.39 -2.38
CA ASP A 114 -12.00 -27.63 -1.99
C ASP A 114 -11.36 -27.54 -0.59
N VAL A 115 -11.30 -26.34 0.01
CA VAL A 115 -10.55 -26.06 1.26
C VAL A 115 -11.47 -25.69 2.43
N VAL A 116 -12.78 -25.53 2.19
CA VAL A 116 -13.80 -25.22 3.22
C VAL A 116 -14.39 -26.48 3.81
#